data_AF-A0A6A6D3N9-F1
#
_entry.id   AF-A0A6A6D3N9-F1
#
_cell.length_a   1.000
_cell.length_b   1.000
_cell.length_c   1.000
_cell.angle_alpha   90.00
_cell.angle_beta   90.00
_cell.angle_gamma   90.00
#
_symmetry.space_group_name_H-M   'P 1'
#
loop_
_entity.id
_entity.type
_entity.pdbx_description
1 polymer ?
#
loop_
_entity_poly.entity_id
_entity_poly.type
_entity_poly.pdbx_seq_one_letter_code
_entity_poly.pdbx_strand_id
1 'polypeptide(L)'
;ALGHMEMSWPYPLHSKFDPENTSYQNIDYSMTSPLEPDGSNFPCKGYQNDRPIRTTVTYAAGSTYNMTLAGSATHGGGSCQISLSYDNGATFRVIKSMIGGCPLVSTYDFTIPSYVSSGTALLGWTWQNNMGNREFYMNCAEVSIISG
;
A
#
# COMPACT_ATOMS: atom_id res chain seq x y z
N ALA A 1 -2.76 1.44 17.95
CA ALA A 1 -2.41 2.83 18.32
C ALA A 1 -3.55 3.77 17.92
N LEU A 2 -3.93 4.74 18.75
CA LEU A 2 -4.95 5.72 18.42
C LEU A 2 -4.39 6.73 17.41
N GLY A 3 -4.58 6.42 16.14
CA GLY A 3 -4.44 7.35 15.02
C GLY A 3 -3.10 7.33 14.31
N HIS A 4 -3.14 6.88 13.06
CA HIS A 4 -2.12 6.92 12.02
C HIS A 4 -2.83 6.80 10.67
N MET A 5 -2.09 6.60 9.57
CA MET A 5 -2.63 6.52 8.22
C MET A 5 -2.47 5.11 7.64
N GLU A 6 -3.42 4.71 6.80
CA GLU A 6 -3.44 3.46 6.05
C GLU A 6 -3.91 3.73 4.61
N MET A 7 -3.59 2.84 3.69
CA MET A 7 -4.17 2.80 2.36
C MET A 7 -5.60 2.26 2.45
N SER A 8 -6.55 2.97 1.88
CA SER A 8 -7.96 2.54 1.78
C SER A 8 -8.35 2.10 0.37
N TRP A 9 -7.60 2.53 -0.66
CA TRP A 9 -7.76 2.05 -2.03
C TRP A 9 -6.43 2.17 -2.82
N PRO A 10 -6.03 1.19 -3.65
CA PRO A 10 -6.62 -0.15 -3.77
C PRO A 10 -6.66 -0.87 -2.43
N TYR A 11 -7.63 -1.77 -2.23
CA TYR A 11 -7.81 -2.40 -0.92
C TYR A 11 -6.56 -3.19 -0.54
N PRO A 12 -5.86 -2.84 0.56
CA PRO A 12 -4.73 -3.63 1.03
C PRO A 12 -5.16 -5.03 1.48
N LEU A 13 -4.18 -5.92 1.53
CA LEU A 13 -4.30 -7.20 2.23
C LEU A 13 -4.82 -6.96 3.65
N HIS A 14 -5.81 -7.75 4.07
CA HIS A 14 -6.47 -7.67 5.39
C HIS A 14 -7.19 -6.33 5.67
N SER A 15 -7.47 -5.53 4.64
CA SER A 15 -8.15 -4.26 4.82
C SER A 15 -9.58 -4.43 5.35
N LYS A 16 -9.95 -3.55 6.28
CA LYS A 16 -11.34 -3.37 6.74
C LYS A 16 -12.23 -2.67 5.71
N PHE A 17 -11.63 -2.05 4.69
CA PHE A 17 -12.36 -1.35 3.64
C PHE A 17 -12.74 -2.29 2.48
N ASP A 18 -12.15 -3.49 2.42
CA ASP A 18 -12.47 -4.48 1.38
C ASP A 18 -13.83 -5.14 1.68
N PRO A 19 -14.86 -4.93 0.84
CA PRO A 19 -16.20 -5.47 1.09
C PRO A 19 -16.27 -6.99 1.01
N GLU A 20 -15.30 -7.65 0.37
CA GLU A 20 -15.24 -9.11 0.32
C GLU A 20 -14.52 -9.70 1.56
N ASN A 21 -13.85 -8.87 2.36
CA ASN A 21 -13.27 -9.30 3.63
C ASN A 21 -14.35 -9.37 4.73
N THR A 22 -15.21 -10.38 4.61
CA THR A 22 -16.40 -10.56 5.45
C THR A 22 -16.12 -11.22 6.81
N SER A 23 -14.93 -11.82 6.96
CA SER A 23 -14.51 -12.41 8.24
C SER A 23 -13.80 -11.38 9.09
N TYR A 24 -14.42 -11.00 10.22
CA TYR A 24 -13.82 -10.10 11.20
C TYR A 24 -12.45 -10.57 11.71
N GLN A 25 -12.14 -11.87 11.63
CA GLN A 25 -10.87 -12.44 12.05
C GLN A 25 -9.74 -12.20 11.03
N ASN A 26 -10.07 -11.92 9.78
CA ASN A 26 -9.11 -11.67 8.69
C ASN A 26 -8.84 -10.17 8.50
N ILE A 27 -9.47 -9.31 9.29
CA ILE A 27 -9.28 -7.86 9.22
C ILE A 27 -8.18 -7.47 10.19
N ASP A 28 -7.14 -6.79 9.69
CA ASP A 28 -6.17 -6.10 10.53
C ASP A 28 -6.72 -4.72 10.90
N TYR A 29 -7.34 -4.62 12.08
CA TYR A 29 -7.79 -3.34 12.64
C TYR A 29 -6.65 -2.39 13.02
N SER A 30 -5.41 -2.88 13.01
CA SER A 30 -4.18 -2.14 13.29
C SER A 30 -3.39 -1.83 12.02
N MET A 31 -4.00 -1.90 10.84
CA MET A 31 -3.36 -1.60 9.55
C MET A 31 -2.72 -0.20 9.49
N THR A 32 -3.27 0.76 10.24
CA THR A 32 -2.70 2.11 10.43
C THR A 32 -1.36 2.12 11.18
N SER A 33 -1.02 1.08 11.93
CA SER A 33 0.23 1.02 12.69
C SER A 33 1.43 0.86 11.75
N PRO A 34 2.60 1.43 12.08
CA PRO A 34 3.81 1.25 11.27
C PRO A 34 4.27 -0.21 11.26
N LEU A 35 5.27 -0.51 10.42
CA LEU A 35 6.00 -1.76 10.55
C LEU A 35 6.74 -1.81 11.89
N GLU A 36 7.03 -3.03 12.34
CA GLU A 36 7.78 -3.23 13.58
C GLU A 36 9.21 -2.67 13.42
N PRO A 37 9.78 -2.01 14.44
CA PRO A 37 11.12 -1.42 14.36
C PRO A 37 12.24 -2.42 14.07
N ASP A 38 12.04 -3.70 14.41
CA ASP A 38 12.98 -4.79 14.13
C ASP A 38 12.85 -5.38 12.72
N GLY A 39 11.86 -4.92 11.94
CA GLY A 39 11.58 -5.38 10.58
C GLY A 39 10.95 -6.76 10.50
N SER A 40 10.55 -7.36 11.62
CA SER A 40 10.00 -8.73 11.67
C SER A 40 8.75 -8.94 10.83
N ASN A 41 8.01 -7.88 10.53
CA ASN A 41 6.83 -7.89 9.68
C ASN A 41 7.04 -7.19 8.32
N PHE A 42 8.28 -6.91 7.92
CA PHE A 42 8.58 -6.43 6.57
C PHE A 42 8.71 -7.61 5.58
N PRO A 43 8.22 -7.49 4.33
CA PRO A 43 7.35 -6.44 3.79
C PRO A 43 5.87 -6.70 4.09
N CYS A 44 5.00 -5.73 3.81
CA CYS A 44 3.54 -5.88 3.77
C CYS A 44 2.89 -6.48 5.03
N LYS A 45 3.51 -6.30 6.21
CA LYS A 45 3.11 -6.92 7.48
C LYS A 45 3.13 -8.46 7.48
N GLY A 46 3.79 -9.08 6.50
CA GLY A 46 3.82 -10.53 6.30
C GLY A 46 2.64 -11.09 5.50
N TYR A 47 1.61 -10.28 5.22
CA TYR A 47 0.37 -10.71 4.58
C TYR A 47 0.51 -11.08 3.10
N GLN A 48 1.60 -10.67 2.44
CA GLN A 48 1.91 -11.08 1.06
C GLN A 48 2.06 -12.61 0.91
N ASN A 49 2.24 -13.33 2.01
CA ASN A 49 2.37 -14.78 2.01
C ASN A 49 1.01 -15.51 2.08
N ASP A 50 -0.09 -14.79 2.27
CA ASP A 50 -1.41 -15.39 2.39
C ASP A 50 -1.87 -16.02 1.08
N ARG A 51 -2.61 -17.12 1.19
CA ARG A 51 -3.12 -17.87 0.04
C ARG A 51 -4.60 -18.24 0.26
N PRO A 52 -5.41 -18.32 -0.80
CA PRO A 52 -5.07 -18.02 -2.20
C PRO A 52 -4.86 -16.51 -2.45
N ILE A 53 -4.07 -16.18 -3.47
CA ILE A 53 -3.89 -14.79 -3.92
C ILE A 53 -5.21 -14.29 -4.52
N ARG A 54 -5.63 -13.08 -4.14
CA ARG A 54 -6.80 -12.38 -4.70
C ARG A 54 -6.44 -10.95 -5.04
N THR A 55 -6.59 -10.57 -6.31
CA THR A 55 -6.38 -9.19 -6.75
C THR A 55 -7.60 -8.34 -6.47
N THR A 56 -7.42 -7.13 -5.92
CA THR A 56 -8.53 -6.23 -5.56
C THR A 56 -8.88 -5.24 -6.68
N VAL A 57 -8.02 -5.10 -7.68
CA VAL A 57 -8.20 -4.22 -8.82
C VAL A 57 -7.37 -4.69 -10.01
N THR A 58 -7.82 -4.34 -11.22
CA THR A 58 -7.03 -4.50 -12.46
C THR A 58 -6.62 -3.13 -12.99
N TYR A 59 -5.34 -2.98 -13.32
CA TYR A 59 -4.78 -1.78 -13.95
C TYR A 59 -4.25 -2.08 -15.35
N ALA A 60 -4.42 -1.14 -16.26
CA ALA A 60 -3.81 -1.16 -17.59
C ALA A 60 -2.48 -0.41 -17.57
N ALA A 61 -1.44 -1.02 -18.14
CA ALA A 61 -0.14 -0.36 -18.32
C ALA A 61 -0.30 0.92 -19.17
N GLY A 62 0.38 1.99 -18.75
CA GLY A 62 0.28 3.32 -19.37
C GLY A 62 -0.88 4.18 -18.85
N SER A 63 -1.80 3.64 -18.04
CA SER A 63 -2.96 4.39 -17.52
C SER A 63 -2.69 5.00 -16.14
N THR A 64 -3.37 6.11 -15.85
CA THR A 64 -3.35 6.80 -14.56
C THR A 64 -4.55 6.40 -13.70
N TYR A 65 -4.29 6.19 -12.41
CA TYR A 65 -5.27 5.79 -11.39
C TYR A 65 -5.01 6.56 -10.10
N ASN A 66 -5.96 6.49 -9.16
CA ASN A 66 -5.80 7.05 -7.83
C ASN A 66 -5.47 5.98 -6.77
N MET A 67 -4.71 6.37 -5.77
CA MET A 67 -4.63 5.72 -4.47
C MET A 67 -5.33 6.63 -3.45
N THR A 68 -6.10 6.05 -2.52
CA THR A 68 -6.67 6.79 -1.39
C THR A 68 -6.13 6.29 -0.06
N LEU A 69 -5.98 7.22 0.87
CA LEU A 69 -5.51 6.99 2.23
C LEU A 69 -6.61 7.37 3.23
N ALA A 70 -6.66 6.65 4.34
CA ALA A 70 -7.55 6.90 5.46
C ALA A 70 -6.76 6.90 6.77
N GLY A 71 -7.32 7.48 7.83
CA GLY A 71 -6.64 7.58 9.11
C GLY A 71 -6.98 8.85 9.86
N SER A 72 -6.30 9.08 10.98
CA SER A 72 -6.57 10.23 11.84
C SER A 72 -5.33 11.03 12.27
N ALA A 73 -4.12 10.56 11.96
CA ALA A 73 -2.88 11.30 12.27
C ALA A 73 -1.90 11.24 11.11
N THR A 74 -1.70 12.37 10.44
CA THR A 74 -0.81 12.51 9.28
C THR A 74 0.63 12.84 9.65
N HIS A 75 0.94 13.03 10.94
CA HIS A 75 2.28 13.38 11.43
C HIS A 75 2.95 14.56 10.70
N GLY A 76 2.16 15.56 10.30
CA GLY A 76 2.67 16.72 9.56
C GLY A 76 3.22 16.35 8.17
N GLY A 77 2.76 15.24 7.61
CA GLY A 77 3.20 14.68 6.35
C GLY A 77 4.44 13.82 6.49
N GLY A 78 5.37 13.97 5.54
CA GLY A 78 6.47 13.05 5.33
C GLY A 78 6.67 12.82 3.85
N SER A 79 7.31 11.71 3.51
CA SER A 79 7.47 11.28 2.12
C SER A 79 6.89 9.89 1.94
N CYS A 80 6.29 9.65 0.78
CA CYS A 80 5.71 8.37 0.42
C CYS A 80 6.27 7.86 -0.91
N GLN A 81 6.21 6.56 -1.11
CA GLN A 81 6.41 5.95 -2.43
C GLN A 81 5.27 4.98 -2.74
N ILE A 82 4.97 4.86 -4.03
CA ILE A 82 4.17 3.76 -4.59
C ILE A 82 5.11 2.92 -5.44
N SER A 83 5.12 1.62 -5.19
CA SER A 83 6.00 0.66 -5.86
C SER A 83 5.25 -0.60 -6.27
N LEU A 84 5.82 -1.32 -7.24
CA LEU A 84 5.34 -2.62 -7.70
C LEU A 84 6.36 -3.70 -7.38
N SER A 85 5.89 -4.87 -6.94
CA SER A 85 6.70 -6.08 -6.79
C SER A 85 6.02 -7.25 -7.50
N TYR A 86 6.80 -7.97 -8.32
CA TYR A 86 6.36 -9.16 -9.05
C TYR A 86 6.91 -10.46 -8.46
N ASP A 87 7.74 -10.35 -7.43
CA ASP A 87 8.48 -11.44 -6.80
C ASP A 87 8.08 -11.59 -5.32
N ASN A 88 6.78 -11.40 -5.03
CA ASN A 88 6.18 -11.58 -3.71
C ASN A 88 6.88 -10.75 -2.61
N GLY A 89 7.29 -9.53 -2.95
CA GLY A 89 7.89 -8.56 -2.03
C GLY A 89 9.41 -8.68 -1.88
N ALA A 90 10.09 -9.54 -2.65
CA ALA A 90 11.56 -9.61 -2.61
C ALA A 90 12.23 -8.35 -3.19
N THR A 91 11.66 -7.77 -4.26
CA THR A 91 12.09 -6.50 -4.83
C THR A 91 10.90 -5.58 -5.12
N PHE A 92 11.10 -4.28 -4.91
CA PHE A 92 10.10 -3.25 -5.20
C PHE A 92 10.68 -2.23 -6.19
N ARG A 93 9.95 -1.98 -7.28
CA ARG A 93 10.27 -0.94 -8.27
C ARG A 93 9.35 0.25 -8.06
N VAL A 94 9.91 1.39 -7.71
CA VAL A 94 9.16 2.62 -7.45
C VAL A 94 8.57 3.17 -8.76
N ILE A 95 7.28 3.47 -8.76
CA ILE A 95 6.55 4.08 -9.89
C ILE A 95 6.10 5.52 -9.59
N LYS A 96 6.04 5.91 -8.31
CA LYS A 96 5.75 7.27 -7.87
C LYS A 96 6.49 7.57 -6.57
N SER A 97 7.09 8.76 -6.48
CA SER A 97 7.58 9.32 -5.22
C SER A 97 6.83 10.61 -4.91
N MET A 98 6.41 10.77 -3.66
CA MET A 98 5.78 11.98 -3.11
C MET A 98 6.74 12.52 -2.04
N ILE A 99 7.54 13.50 -2.41
CA ILE A 99 8.62 14.02 -1.56
C ILE A 99 8.08 15.22 -0.78
N GLY A 100 7.79 15.02 0.51
CA GLY A 100 7.09 16.00 1.33
C GLY A 100 5.58 16.01 1.09
N GLY A 101 4.83 16.44 2.11
CA GLY A 101 3.39 16.66 2.03
C GLY A 101 2.50 15.39 1.98
N CYS A 102 3.07 14.19 1.85
CA CYS A 102 2.30 12.95 1.98
C CYS A 102 2.27 12.50 3.45
N PRO A 103 1.11 12.12 4.04
CA PRO A 103 -0.23 12.03 3.47
C PRO A 103 -1.18 13.18 3.91
N LEU A 104 -0.83 14.45 3.66
CA LEU A 104 -1.66 15.60 4.07
C LEU A 104 -2.97 15.73 3.29
N VAL A 105 -3.00 15.21 2.06
CA VAL A 105 -4.24 14.97 1.31
C VAL A 105 -4.55 13.47 1.28
N SER A 106 -5.82 13.13 1.08
CA SER A 106 -6.32 11.74 1.13
C SER A 106 -6.19 10.98 -0.18
N THR A 107 -5.87 11.64 -1.29
CA THR A 107 -5.89 11.03 -2.63
C THR A 107 -4.67 11.45 -3.42
N TYR A 108 -4.03 10.47 -4.09
CA TYR A 108 -2.84 10.70 -4.92
C TYR A 108 -2.96 9.93 -6.23
N ASP A 109 -2.69 10.62 -7.33
CA ASP A 109 -2.63 10.00 -8.65
C ASP A 109 -1.26 9.37 -8.91
N PHE A 110 -1.29 8.16 -9.49
CA PHE A 110 -0.13 7.44 -9.96
C PHE A 110 -0.41 6.83 -11.34
N THR A 111 0.64 6.57 -12.10
CA THR A 111 0.55 5.96 -13.43
C THR A 111 1.26 4.63 -13.39
N ILE A 112 0.63 3.57 -13.89
CA ILE A 112 1.33 2.31 -14.15
C ILE A 112 2.20 2.55 -15.38
N PRO A 113 3.54 2.41 -15.31
CA PRO A 113 4.38 2.64 -16.47
C PRO A 113 4.03 1.68 -17.62
N SER A 114 4.08 2.17 -18.86
CA SER A 114 3.64 1.41 -20.05
C SER A 114 4.49 0.17 -20.35
N TYR A 115 5.72 0.13 -19.84
CA TYR A 115 6.66 -0.98 -20.04
C TYR A 115 6.56 -2.09 -18.98
N VAL A 116 5.62 -1.96 -18.04
CA VAL A 116 5.44 -2.96 -16.98
C VAL A 116 4.72 -4.19 -17.54
N SER A 117 5.23 -5.38 -17.20
CA SER A 117 4.68 -6.67 -17.66
C SER A 117 3.29 -6.94 -17.10
N SER A 118 2.47 -7.65 -17.90
CA SER A 118 1.22 -8.23 -17.40
C SER A 118 1.48 -9.23 -16.27
N GLY A 119 0.54 -9.35 -15.34
CA GLY A 119 0.55 -10.33 -14.27
C GLY A 119 0.03 -9.77 -12.94
N THR A 120 -0.06 -10.65 -11.95
CA THR A 120 -0.34 -10.25 -10.57
C THR A 120 0.91 -9.63 -9.94
N ALA A 121 0.74 -8.50 -9.27
CA ALA A 121 1.80 -7.80 -8.57
C ALA A 121 1.31 -7.24 -7.23
N LEU A 122 2.22 -7.07 -6.29
CA LEU A 122 1.98 -6.27 -5.10
C LEU A 122 2.16 -4.79 -5.44
N LEU A 123 1.15 -3.98 -5.19
CA LEU A 123 1.27 -2.53 -5.12
C LEU A 123 1.54 -2.15 -3.66
N GLY A 124 2.74 -1.63 -3.39
CA GLY A 124 3.16 -1.18 -2.07
C GLY A 124 3.04 0.34 -1.94
N TRP A 125 2.25 0.81 -0.98
CA TRP A 125 2.37 2.17 -0.45
C TRP A 125 3.30 2.16 0.75
N THR A 126 4.28 3.04 0.75
CA THR A 126 5.19 3.26 1.88
C THR A 126 5.17 4.72 2.30
N TRP A 127 5.35 4.97 3.59
CA TRP A 127 5.39 6.31 4.16
C TRP A 127 6.38 6.40 5.31
N GLN A 128 7.19 7.44 5.29
CA GLN A 128 8.08 7.84 6.38
C GLN A 128 7.56 9.17 6.92
N ASN A 129 7.10 9.15 8.17
CA ASN A 129 6.46 10.28 8.81
C ASN A 129 7.47 11.41 9.11
N ASN A 130 7.00 12.66 8.97
CA ASN A 130 7.83 13.83 9.20
C ASN A 130 8.05 14.06 10.72
N MET A 131 6.96 14.10 11.49
CA MET A 131 6.96 14.38 12.93
C MET A 131 6.68 13.14 13.78
N GLY A 132 7.11 13.15 15.03
CA GLY A 132 6.91 12.03 15.97
C GLY A 132 8.05 11.01 15.90
N ASN A 133 7.74 9.74 16.20
CA ASN A 133 8.71 8.64 16.17
C ASN A 133 9.32 8.47 14.78
N ARG A 134 10.44 7.76 14.68
CA ARG A 134 11.04 7.42 13.38
C ARG A 134 10.40 6.12 12.91
N GLU A 135 9.36 6.22 12.11
CA GLU A 135 8.51 5.09 11.73
C GLU A 135 8.48 4.91 10.20
N PHE A 136 8.26 3.67 9.78
CA PHE A 136 8.08 3.31 8.39
C PHE A 136 6.76 2.55 8.26
N TYR A 137 5.83 3.11 7.51
CA TYR A 137 4.52 2.50 7.25
C TYR A 137 4.57 1.81 5.90
N MET A 138 3.89 0.67 5.82
CA MET A 138 3.73 -0.05 4.56
C MET A 138 2.39 -0.77 4.52
N ASN A 139 1.61 -0.52 3.47
CA ASN A 139 0.44 -1.33 3.14
C ASN A 139 0.59 -1.83 1.70
N CYS A 140 0.16 -3.06 1.45
CA CYS A 140 0.26 -3.68 0.13
C CYS A 140 -1.08 -4.20 -0.32
N ALA A 141 -1.37 -4.05 -1.61
CA ALA A 141 -2.52 -4.65 -2.27
C ALA A 141 -2.05 -5.60 -3.38
N GLU A 142 -2.71 -6.74 -3.52
CA GLU A 142 -2.55 -7.59 -4.71
C GLU A 142 -3.35 -6.96 -5.86
N VAL A 143 -2.69 -6.68 -6.97
CA VAL A 143 -3.29 -6.03 -8.14
C VAL A 143 -2.98 -6.82 -9.40
N SER A 144 -3.92 -6.85 -10.34
CA SER A 144 -3.70 -7.41 -11.67
C SER A 144 -3.24 -6.31 -12.60
N ILE A 145 -2.16 -6.53 -13.35
CA ILE A 145 -1.69 -5.61 -14.38
C ILE A 145 -1.90 -6.27 -15.75
N ILE A 146 -2.52 -5.54 -16.67
CA ILE A 146 -2.69 -5.93 -18.06
C ILE A 146 -1.92 -4.97 -18.96
N SER A 147 -1.12 -5.50 -19.87
CA SER A 147 -0.50 -4.75 -20.96
C SER A 147 -1.51 -4.61 -22.10
N GLY A 148 -1.63 -3.40 -22.64
CA GLY A 148 -2.33 -3.15 -23.90
C GLY A 148 -1.55 -3.60 -25.11
#